data_AF-A0A7S0G5L8-F1
#
_entry.id   AF-A0A7S0G5L8-F1
#
_cell.length_a   1.000
_cell.length_b   1.000
_cell.length_c   1.000
_cell.angle_alpha   90.00
_cell.angle_beta   90.00
_cell.angle_gamma   90.00
#
_symmetry.space_group_name_H-M   'P 1'
#
loop_
_entity.id
_entity.type
_entity.pdbx_description
1 polymer ?
#
loop_
_entity_poly.entity_id
_entity_poly.type
_entity_poly.pdbx_seq_one_letter_code
_entity_poly.pdbx_strand_id
1 'polypeptide(L)'
;NGSAPGTGLILETSPGKQVTKLEENEGEKFGLGEQFIRGRSVAFLDVNGNGFLDLLHVNRRIPNTTGPIHLLYENLGNGKFEERAPAQGPLGFDLTNSAWFTLVDYDEDGYMDVILMLWTSIELWRGTGTFTFQKVENAFPNGGSRINGAYAFCEIDFDHDGDMDLYLARGRAQTDKIVSDILFEKRDNIYFPIMEERGLPVGGRHQFVTCGDFNNDGHEDLYVSVVTLFSAPRVPDLLLLSRGDGTFVSTPGTDLDQNLPSTSDGNNAMTFDYNLDGKLDLLVGPKNASWSFYENTMPMTENSNYLLLRVGFPRASTYFPSVKRNPLNALVKVICDGVIHMRRVAAPGQSHSQSYYDTLHFGLGSCSNVQEIEVKYTRGVTVVRRGNLGANRIFETGLYFPCFPNKAGRDCDVHIRPCTLSRWEGVTGIAYEVTTSPDMPPIYCPMTGRQF
;
A
#
# COMPACT_ATOMS: atom_id res chain seq x y z
N ASN A 1 4.70 -25.92 3.95
CA ASN A 1 5.92 -26.17 3.13
C ASN A 1 5.61 -26.73 1.74
N GLY A 2 4.35 -27.03 1.38
CA GLY A 2 3.95 -27.54 0.07
C GLY A 2 3.87 -29.06 -0.04
N SER A 3 4.17 -29.82 1.03
CA SER A 3 4.09 -31.29 1.00
C SER A 3 2.68 -31.83 1.25
N ALA A 4 1.79 -31.01 1.79
CA ALA A 4 0.36 -31.28 1.99
C ALA A 4 -0.38 -29.93 1.94
N PRO A 5 -0.70 -29.38 0.75
CA PRO A 5 -1.46 -28.13 0.67
C PRO A 5 -2.86 -28.35 1.24
N GLY A 6 -3.29 -27.44 2.10
CA GLY A 6 -4.70 -27.36 2.51
C GLY A 6 -5.51 -26.56 1.50
N THR A 7 -6.83 -26.69 1.55
CA THR A 7 -7.72 -25.86 0.74
C THR A 7 -7.74 -24.42 1.26
N GLY A 8 -7.94 -23.47 0.34
CA GLY A 8 -8.12 -22.07 0.71
C GLY A 8 -9.33 -21.92 1.62
N LEU A 9 -9.17 -21.15 2.70
CA LEU A 9 -10.26 -20.83 3.61
C LEU A 9 -10.68 -19.39 3.39
N ILE A 10 -11.98 -19.16 3.20
CA ILE A 10 -12.58 -17.84 3.33
C ILE A 10 -13.17 -17.76 4.74
N LEU A 11 -12.84 -16.69 5.45
CA LEU A 11 -13.44 -16.38 6.74
C LEU A 11 -14.42 -15.23 6.53
N GLU A 12 -15.67 -15.44 6.90
CA GLU A 12 -16.67 -14.38 6.86
C GLU A 12 -16.90 -13.83 8.28
N THR A 13 -17.08 -12.53 8.36
CA THR A 13 -17.56 -11.85 9.56
C THR A 13 -18.71 -10.94 9.18
N SER A 14 -19.72 -10.87 10.05
CA SER A 14 -20.79 -9.86 9.95
C SER A 14 -20.68 -8.93 11.17
N PRO A 15 -21.15 -7.68 11.07
CA PRO A 15 -21.15 -6.76 12.21
C PRO A 15 -21.76 -7.41 13.46
N GLY A 16 -21.01 -7.37 14.57
CA GLY A 16 -21.42 -7.95 15.85
C GLY A 16 -21.35 -9.48 15.96
N LYS A 17 -20.81 -10.19 14.95
CA LYS A 17 -20.57 -11.64 14.99
C LYS A 17 -19.09 -11.96 15.07
N GLN A 18 -18.77 -13.09 15.71
CA GLN A 18 -17.42 -13.65 15.64
C GLN A 18 -17.12 -14.12 14.23
N VAL A 19 -15.84 -14.07 13.86
CA VAL A 19 -15.34 -14.66 12.61
C VAL A 19 -15.67 -16.15 12.63
N THR A 20 -16.54 -16.60 11.74
CA THR A 20 -16.84 -18.02 11.58
C THR A 20 -16.00 -18.57 10.45
N LYS A 21 -15.23 -19.63 10.73
CA LYS A 21 -14.61 -20.44 9.68
C LYS A 21 -15.73 -21.01 8.83
N LEU A 22 -15.74 -20.67 7.53
CA LEU A 22 -16.53 -21.42 6.56
C LEU A 22 -16.00 -22.86 6.51
N GLU A 23 -16.87 -23.85 6.28
CA GLU A 23 -16.47 -25.25 6.29
C GLU A 23 -15.27 -25.52 5.35
N GLU A 24 -14.47 -26.56 5.64
CA GLU A 24 -13.38 -26.94 4.74
C GLU A 24 -13.92 -27.19 3.32
N ASN A 25 -13.23 -26.63 2.31
CA ASN A 25 -13.58 -26.69 0.88
C ASN A 25 -14.70 -25.73 0.42
N GLU A 26 -15.17 -24.79 1.24
CA GLU A 26 -16.11 -23.76 0.75
C GLU A 26 -15.49 -22.75 -0.23
N GLY A 27 -14.15 -22.68 -0.36
CA GLY A 27 -13.49 -21.85 -1.37
C GLY A 27 -13.99 -22.12 -2.79
N GLU A 28 -14.34 -23.37 -3.12
CA GLU A 28 -14.95 -23.74 -4.40
C GLU A 28 -16.28 -23.03 -4.66
N LYS A 29 -17.07 -22.76 -3.59
CA LYS A 29 -18.31 -21.99 -3.71
C LYS A 29 -18.05 -20.58 -4.22
N PHE A 30 -16.86 -20.04 -3.98
CA PHE A 30 -16.42 -18.74 -4.47
C PHE A 30 -15.59 -18.82 -5.74
N GLY A 31 -15.33 -20.03 -6.30
CA GLY A 31 -14.46 -20.22 -7.46
C GLY A 31 -12.96 -20.29 -7.13
N LEU A 32 -12.61 -20.40 -5.85
CA LEU A 32 -11.24 -20.60 -5.37
C LEU A 32 -10.98 -22.11 -5.17
N GLY A 33 -10.74 -22.81 -6.29
CA GLY A 33 -10.51 -24.27 -6.28
C GLY A 33 -9.21 -24.69 -5.57
N GLU A 34 -9.01 -26.01 -5.43
CA GLU A 34 -7.77 -26.56 -4.88
C GLU A 34 -6.57 -26.25 -5.78
N GLN A 35 -5.49 -25.75 -5.20
CA GLN A 35 -4.27 -25.39 -5.92
C GLN A 35 -3.05 -26.00 -5.27
N PHE A 36 -2.23 -26.70 -6.06
CA PHE A 36 -0.98 -27.29 -5.60
C PHE A 36 0.16 -26.27 -5.62
N ILE A 37 0.05 -25.24 -4.78
CA ILE A 37 1.01 -24.13 -4.69
C ILE A 37 1.55 -23.95 -3.26
N ARG A 38 2.68 -23.24 -3.13
CA ARG A 38 3.19 -22.80 -1.82
C ARG A 38 2.84 -21.33 -1.62
N GLY A 39 1.62 -21.09 -1.15
CA GLY A 39 1.14 -19.77 -0.73
C GLY A 39 2.14 -19.04 0.17
N ARG A 40 2.35 -17.76 -0.09
CA ARG A 40 3.23 -16.90 0.71
C ARG A 40 2.67 -15.52 0.94
N SER A 41 2.21 -14.85 -0.11
CA SER A 41 1.66 -13.51 -0.01
C SER A 41 0.39 -13.37 -0.82
N VAL A 42 -0.53 -12.57 -0.30
CA VAL A 42 -1.87 -12.37 -0.88
C VAL A 42 -2.31 -10.92 -0.73
N ALA A 43 -2.95 -10.36 -1.76
CA ALA A 43 -3.57 -9.04 -1.68
C ALA A 43 -4.85 -8.97 -2.50
N PHE A 44 -5.75 -8.10 -2.05
CA PHE A 44 -6.93 -7.69 -2.79
C PHE A 44 -6.63 -6.38 -3.53
N LEU A 45 -6.86 -6.33 -4.83
CA LEU A 45 -6.60 -5.13 -5.64
C LEU A 45 -7.54 -5.08 -6.84
N ASP A 46 -7.92 -3.89 -7.29
CA ASP A 46 -8.77 -3.72 -8.48
C ASP A 46 -7.87 -3.66 -9.72
N VAL A 47 -7.60 -4.82 -10.36
CA VAL A 47 -6.59 -4.92 -11.43
C VAL A 47 -7.09 -4.31 -12.73
N ASN A 48 -8.39 -4.39 -13.00
CA ASN A 48 -9.00 -3.91 -14.25
C ASN A 48 -9.78 -2.58 -14.08
N GLY A 49 -9.85 -2.04 -12.85
CA GLY A 49 -10.52 -0.77 -12.54
C GLY A 49 -12.05 -0.87 -12.60
N ASN A 50 -12.62 -2.06 -12.40
CA ASN A 50 -14.06 -2.31 -12.43
C ASN A 50 -14.75 -2.08 -11.07
N GLY A 51 -13.96 -1.82 -10.02
CA GLY A 51 -14.43 -1.55 -8.65
C GLY A 51 -14.62 -2.78 -7.78
N PHE A 52 -14.45 -3.98 -8.32
CA PHE A 52 -14.40 -5.23 -7.58
C PHE A 52 -12.93 -5.57 -7.31
N LEU A 53 -12.60 -5.88 -6.06
CA LEU A 53 -11.24 -6.29 -5.72
C LEU A 53 -11.02 -7.73 -6.19
N ASP A 54 -10.05 -7.88 -7.08
CA ASP A 54 -9.46 -9.14 -7.52
C ASP A 54 -8.48 -9.66 -6.47
N LEU A 55 -8.05 -10.92 -6.60
CA LEU A 55 -7.22 -11.59 -5.61
C LEU A 55 -5.90 -12.08 -6.24
N LEU A 56 -4.79 -11.46 -5.85
CA LEU A 56 -3.44 -11.82 -6.29
C LEU A 56 -2.73 -12.69 -5.25
N HIS A 57 -2.20 -13.83 -5.69
CA HIS A 57 -1.37 -14.73 -4.88
C HIS A 57 0.05 -14.81 -5.45
N VAL A 58 1.02 -14.31 -4.68
CA VAL A 58 2.45 -14.51 -4.96
C VAL A 58 2.94 -15.71 -4.16
N ASN A 59 3.47 -16.70 -4.87
CA ASN A 59 3.70 -18.05 -4.36
C ASN A 59 5.17 -18.40 -4.47
N ARG A 60 5.65 -19.23 -3.55
CA ARG A 60 7.01 -19.77 -3.64
C ARG A 60 7.05 -21.00 -4.55
N ARG A 61 8.07 -21.09 -5.39
CA ARG A 61 8.29 -22.28 -6.21
C ARG A 61 8.40 -23.55 -5.35
N ILE A 62 7.71 -24.60 -5.76
CA ILE A 62 7.91 -25.94 -5.21
C ILE A 62 9.25 -26.45 -5.78
N PRO A 63 10.15 -27.01 -4.95
CA PRO A 63 11.41 -27.54 -5.46
C PRO A 63 11.17 -28.54 -6.60
N ASN A 64 11.99 -28.46 -7.65
CA ASN A 64 11.93 -29.32 -8.84
C ASN A 64 10.65 -29.19 -9.69
N THR A 65 9.91 -28.08 -9.59
CA THR A 65 8.80 -27.78 -10.50
C THR A 65 9.11 -26.63 -11.45
N THR A 66 8.58 -26.73 -12.67
CA THR A 66 8.66 -25.70 -13.73
C THR A 66 7.29 -25.09 -13.99
N GLY A 67 7.26 -23.98 -14.73
CA GLY A 67 6.00 -23.32 -15.13
C GLY A 67 5.58 -22.17 -14.19
N PRO A 68 4.45 -21.53 -14.51
CA PRO A 68 3.89 -20.41 -13.76
C PRO A 68 3.49 -20.84 -12.35
N ILE A 69 3.73 -19.98 -11.36
CA ILE A 69 3.43 -20.28 -9.95
C ILE A 69 2.55 -19.23 -9.28
N HIS A 70 2.43 -18.04 -9.84
CA HIS A 70 1.59 -16.96 -9.31
C HIS A 70 0.16 -17.12 -9.82
N LEU A 71 -0.83 -16.82 -8.96
CA LEU A 71 -2.24 -16.93 -9.32
C LEU A 71 -2.89 -15.55 -9.22
N LEU A 72 -3.79 -15.26 -10.14
CA LEU A 72 -4.64 -14.07 -10.10
C LEU A 72 -6.07 -14.49 -10.39
N TYR A 73 -6.98 -14.10 -9.50
CA TYR A 73 -8.40 -14.37 -9.64
C TYR A 73 -9.16 -13.07 -9.88
N GLU A 74 -9.92 -13.00 -10.98
CA GLU A 74 -10.84 -11.90 -11.25
C GLU A 74 -12.10 -12.07 -10.39
N ASN A 75 -12.51 -10.98 -9.74
CA ASN A 75 -13.76 -10.92 -9.03
C ASN A 75 -14.91 -10.58 -10.00
N LEU A 76 -15.76 -11.56 -10.27
CA LEU A 76 -16.91 -11.43 -11.17
C LEU A 76 -18.10 -10.71 -10.49
N GLY A 77 -17.95 -10.32 -9.23
CA GLY A 77 -19.03 -9.88 -8.37
C GLY A 77 -19.85 -11.05 -7.81
N ASN A 78 -20.86 -10.73 -6.99
CA ASN A 78 -21.77 -11.72 -6.37
C ASN A 78 -21.05 -12.84 -5.59
N GLY A 79 -19.86 -12.57 -5.06
CA GLY A 79 -19.06 -13.55 -4.32
C GLY A 79 -18.49 -14.67 -5.21
N LYS A 80 -18.21 -14.39 -6.49
CA LYS A 80 -17.59 -15.36 -7.41
C LYS A 80 -16.27 -14.81 -7.94
N PHE A 81 -15.28 -15.69 -7.99
CA PHE A 81 -13.96 -15.47 -8.54
C PHE A 81 -13.70 -16.45 -9.68
N GLU A 82 -12.92 -16.03 -10.67
CA GLU A 82 -12.44 -16.88 -11.74
C GLU A 82 -10.92 -16.74 -11.88
N GLU A 83 -10.21 -17.85 -12.02
CA GLU A 83 -8.77 -17.82 -12.24
C GLU A 83 -8.45 -17.20 -13.62
N ARG A 84 -7.71 -16.09 -13.61
CA ARG A 84 -7.21 -15.41 -14.81
C ARG A 84 -5.85 -15.91 -15.21
N ALA A 85 -4.96 -16.11 -14.25
CA ALA A 85 -3.64 -16.65 -14.49
C ALA A 85 -3.34 -17.82 -13.54
N PRO A 86 -2.73 -18.90 -14.05
CA PRO A 86 -2.28 -19.08 -15.43
C PRO A 86 -3.36 -19.50 -16.46
N ALA A 87 -4.61 -19.75 -16.06
CA ALA A 87 -5.64 -20.34 -16.92
C ALA A 87 -5.95 -19.58 -18.23
N GLN A 88 -5.94 -18.25 -18.22
CA GLN A 88 -6.39 -17.40 -19.34
C GLN A 88 -5.28 -16.54 -19.96
N GLY A 89 -4.04 -16.67 -19.47
CA GLY A 89 -2.87 -15.96 -19.98
C GLY A 89 -1.82 -15.68 -18.90
N PRO A 90 -0.61 -15.24 -19.30
CA PRO A 90 0.44 -14.86 -18.36
C PRO A 90 0.15 -13.49 -17.72
N LEU A 91 0.44 -13.36 -16.42
CA LEU A 91 0.57 -12.07 -15.73
C LEU A 91 1.77 -11.27 -16.23
N GLY A 92 2.81 -11.94 -16.72
CA GLY A 92 4.09 -11.34 -17.09
C GLY A 92 5.20 -11.72 -16.12
N PHE A 93 4.90 -11.77 -14.81
CA PHE A 93 5.85 -12.19 -13.78
C PHE A 93 5.66 -13.63 -13.27
N ASP A 94 4.81 -14.42 -13.90
CA ASP A 94 4.35 -15.75 -13.42
C ASP A 94 5.49 -16.75 -13.15
N LEU A 95 6.61 -16.57 -13.85
CA LEU A 95 7.79 -17.44 -13.79
C LEU A 95 8.83 -16.97 -12.77
N THR A 96 8.68 -15.75 -12.24
CA THR A 96 9.61 -15.22 -11.23
C THR A 96 9.65 -16.13 -10.00
N ASN A 97 10.75 -16.09 -9.28
CA ASN A 97 10.91 -16.87 -8.05
C ASN A 97 10.79 -15.97 -6.83
N SER A 98 9.78 -15.10 -6.84
CA SER A 98 9.42 -14.26 -5.71
C SER A 98 8.51 -15.02 -4.75
N ALA A 99 8.59 -14.69 -3.47
CA ALA A 99 7.66 -15.18 -2.46
C ALA A 99 6.88 -14.04 -1.81
N TRP A 100 7.27 -12.80 -2.05
CA TRP A 100 6.76 -11.62 -1.35
C TRP A 100 6.63 -10.47 -2.34
N PHE A 101 5.70 -9.58 -2.06
CA PHE A 101 5.50 -8.39 -2.87
C PHE A 101 4.96 -7.24 -2.04
N THR A 102 5.03 -6.04 -2.59
CA THR A 102 4.24 -4.90 -2.14
C THR A 102 3.51 -4.30 -3.34
N LEU A 103 2.38 -3.64 -3.08
CA LEU A 103 1.64 -2.88 -4.08
C LEU A 103 2.06 -1.41 -3.99
N VAL A 104 2.23 -0.76 -5.14
CA VAL A 104 2.49 0.68 -5.29
C VAL A 104 1.74 1.17 -6.53
N ASP A 105 1.44 2.46 -6.64
CA ASP A 105 0.98 3.08 -7.90
C ASP A 105 2.15 3.93 -8.42
N TYR A 106 3.14 3.28 -9.03
CA TYR A 106 4.48 3.86 -9.19
C TYR A 106 4.51 4.99 -10.21
N ASP A 107 3.71 4.88 -11.28
CA ASP A 107 3.58 5.92 -12.29
C ASP A 107 2.28 6.72 -12.19
N GLU A 108 1.56 6.54 -11.07
CA GLU A 108 0.38 7.33 -10.73
C GLU A 108 -0.76 7.23 -11.76
N ASP A 109 -0.82 6.13 -12.51
CA ASP A 109 -1.84 5.89 -13.52
C ASP A 109 -3.16 5.34 -12.94
N GLY A 110 -3.15 5.03 -11.64
CA GLY A 110 -4.31 4.56 -10.89
C GLY A 110 -4.57 3.06 -11.04
N TYR A 111 -3.64 2.32 -11.64
CA TYR A 111 -3.53 0.87 -11.54
C TYR A 111 -2.39 0.50 -10.60
N MET A 112 -2.62 -0.50 -9.75
CA MET A 112 -1.58 -0.94 -8.83
C MET A 112 -0.51 -1.75 -9.56
N ASP A 113 0.72 -1.37 -9.32
CA ASP A 113 1.96 -2.03 -9.71
C ASP A 113 2.44 -2.95 -8.59
N VAL A 114 3.33 -3.86 -8.94
CA VAL A 114 3.85 -4.88 -8.03
C VAL A 114 5.37 -4.77 -7.96
N ILE A 115 5.90 -4.56 -6.76
CA ILE A 115 7.33 -4.75 -6.49
C ILE A 115 7.50 -6.17 -5.94
N LEU A 116 8.19 -7.03 -6.70
CA LEU A 116 8.53 -8.39 -6.30
C LEU A 116 9.86 -8.40 -5.55
N MET A 117 9.87 -9.09 -4.40
CA MET A 117 11.07 -9.28 -3.58
C MET A 117 11.68 -10.65 -3.86
N LEU A 118 12.75 -10.66 -4.65
CA LEU A 118 13.51 -11.87 -4.97
C LEU A 118 14.69 -12.02 -4.00
N TRP A 119 15.39 -13.15 -4.06
CA TRP A 119 16.50 -13.46 -3.16
C TRP A 119 17.68 -12.49 -3.25
N THR A 120 17.97 -11.99 -4.46
CA THR A 120 19.18 -11.20 -4.76
C THR A 120 18.88 -9.89 -5.49
N SER A 121 17.61 -9.58 -5.70
CA SER A 121 17.13 -8.41 -6.42
C SER A 121 15.70 -8.10 -6.02
N ILE A 122 15.24 -6.92 -6.40
CA ILE A 122 13.82 -6.57 -6.47
C ILE A 122 13.47 -6.26 -7.92
N GLU A 123 12.21 -6.42 -8.31
CA GLU A 123 11.72 -6.09 -9.65
C GLU A 123 10.40 -5.34 -9.56
N LEU A 124 10.25 -4.22 -10.28
CA LEU A 124 8.98 -3.52 -10.43
C LEU A 124 8.25 -3.98 -11.69
N TRP A 125 6.97 -4.27 -11.55
CA TRP A 125 6.09 -4.73 -12.61
C TRP A 125 4.85 -3.83 -12.67
N ARG A 126 4.76 -3.02 -13.72
CA ARG A 126 3.67 -2.06 -13.93
C ARG A 126 2.38 -2.76 -14.34
N GLY A 127 1.27 -2.52 -13.66
CA GLY A 127 -0.05 -2.99 -14.02
C GLY A 127 -0.58 -2.28 -15.28
N THR A 128 -1.18 -3.04 -16.20
CA THR A 128 -1.68 -2.47 -17.47
C THR A 128 -3.19 -2.20 -17.49
N GLY A 129 -3.90 -2.47 -16.38
CA GLY A 129 -5.35 -2.44 -16.34
C GLY A 129 -6.04 -3.63 -17.02
N THR A 130 -5.29 -4.67 -17.45
CA THR A 130 -5.82 -5.80 -18.24
C THR A 130 -5.41 -7.17 -17.70
N PHE A 131 -5.20 -7.29 -16.39
CA PHE A 131 -4.68 -8.50 -15.74
C PHE A 131 -3.28 -8.92 -16.21
N THR A 132 -2.53 -7.98 -16.77
CA THR A 132 -1.14 -8.19 -17.19
C THR A 132 -0.25 -7.11 -16.58
N PHE A 133 1.01 -7.45 -16.40
CA PHE A 133 2.02 -6.60 -15.80
C PHE A 133 3.28 -6.59 -16.67
N GLN A 134 3.89 -5.42 -16.78
CA GLN A 134 5.09 -5.20 -17.59
C GLN A 134 6.26 -4.83 -16.71
N LYS A 135 7.38 -5.54 -16.84
CA LYS A 135 8.58 -5.23 -16.07
C LYS A 135 9.11 -3.84 -16.41
N VAL A 136 9.40 -3.05 -15.39
CA VAL A 136 9.99 -1.71 -15.52
C VAL A 136 11.48 -1.82 -15.20
N GLU A 137 12.30 -1.91 -16.25
CA GLU A 137 13.74 -2.20 -16.12
C GLU A 137 14.54 -1.10 -15.41
N ASN A 138 14.04 0.13 -15.40
CA ASN A 138 14.75 1.30 -14.85
C ASN A 138 14.09 1.88 -13.59
N ALA A 139 13.11 1.21 -12.99
CA ALA A 139 12.45 1.69 -11.76
C ALA A 139 13.41 1.81 -10.57
N PHE A 140 14.51 1.05 -10.60
CA PHE A 140 15.59 1.10 -9.63
C PHE A 140 16.93 1.12 -10.39
N PRO A 141 18.00 1.72 -9.84
CA PRO A 141 19.34 1.62 -10.40
C PRO A 141 19.74 0.16 -10.68
N ASN A 142 20.27 -0.09 -11.89
CA ASN A 142 20.60 -1.44 -12.38
C ASN A 142 19.43 -2.44 -12.31
N GLY A 143 18.18 -1.97 -12.50
CA GLY A 143 16.97 -2.80 -12.46
C GLY A 143 16.72 -3.50 -11.13
N GLY A 144 17.21 -2.91 -10.04
CA GLY A 144 17.08 -3.47 -8.69
C GLY A 144 18.00 -4.67 -8.41
N SER A 145 18.94 -4.94 -9.32
CA SER A 145 19.95 -5.97 -9.11
C SER A 145 20.82 -5.65 -7.88
N ARG A 146 21.21 -6.69 -7.13
CA ARG A 146 22.02 -6.60 -5.91
C ARG A 146 21.32 -5.94 -4.72
N ILE A 147 20.05 -5.55 -4.83
CA ILE A 147 19.19 -5.29 -3.67
C ILE A 147 18.77 -6.65 -3.12
N ASN A 148 19.63 -7.24 -2.28
CA ASN A 148 19.42 -8.54 -1.67
C ASN A 148 18.75 -8.41 -0.30
N GLY A 149 18.22 -9.53 0.20
CA GLY A 149 17.65 -9.57 1.55
C GLY A 149 16.44 -8.66 1.74
N ALA A 150 15.69 -8.35 0.68
CA ALA A 150 14.43 -7.59 0.77
C ALA A 150 13.35 -8.43 1.47
N TYR A 151 12.76 -7.89 2.54
CA TYR A 151 11.69 -8.56 3.30
C TYR A 151 10.40 -7.78 3.34
N ALA A 152 10.49 -6.47 3.59
CA ALA A 152 9.30 -5.63 3.67
C ALA A 152 9.52 -4.19 3.23
N PHE A 153 8.48 -3.60 2.64
CA PHE A 153 8.39 -2.20 2.27
C PHE A 153 7.35 -1.45 3.09
N CYS A 154 7.60 -0.16 3.32
CA CYS A 154 6.58 0.84 3.62
C CYS A 154 6.64 1.95 2.58
N GLU A 155 5.47 2.39 2.13
CA GLU A 155 5.30 3.55 1.26
C GLU A 155 5.18 4.78 2.16
N ILE A 156 6.07 5.76 1.98
CA ILE A 156 6.16 6.97 2.81
C ILE A 156 6.40 8.19 1.91
N ASP A 157 6.08 9.39 2.36
CA ASP A 157 6.48 10.65 1.72
C ASP A 157 7.36 11.38 2.74
N PHE A 158 8.67 11.05 2.76
CA PHE A 158 9.52 11.39 3.90
C PHE A 158 10.04 12.83 3.86
N ASP A 159 10.08 13.44 2.68
CA ASP A 159 10.53 14.81 2.47
C ASP A 159 9.42 15.79 2.04
N HIS A 160 8.17 15.31 1.99
CA HIS A 160 6.97 16.10 1.69
C HIS A 160 6.99 16.74 0.30
N ASP A 161 7.65 16.10 -0.66
CA ASP A 161 7.72 16.59 -2.04
C ASP A 161 6.49 16.22 -2.88
N GLY A 162 5.62 15.37 -2.32
CA GLY A 162 4.35 14.97 -2.91
C GLY A 162 4.45 13.79 -3.86
N ASP A 163 5.58 13.08 -3.89
CA ASP A 163 5.65 11.72 -4.41
C ASP A 163 5.88 10.68 -3.30
N MET A 164 5.55 9.42 -3.61
CA MET A 164 5.61 8.34 -2.62
C MET A 164 6.95 7.60 -2.76
N ASP A 165 7.77 7.77 -1.74
CA ASP A 165 9.02 7.08 -1.48
C ASP A 165 8.83 5.68 -0.91
N LEU A 166 9.96 4.98 -0.74
CA LEU A 166 9.98 3.64 -0.18
C LEU A 166 11.03 3.48 0.91
N TYR A 167 10.61 2.97 2.06
CA TYR A 167 11.53 2.35 3.01
C TYR A 167 11.52 0.83 2.84
N LEU A 168 12.69 0.23 2.72
CA LEU A 168 12.90 -1.21 2.56
C LEU A 168 13.63 -1.79 3.78
N ALA A 169 12.90 -2.55 4.58
CA ALA A 169 13.45 -3.40 5.62
C ALA A 169 14.17 -4.60 4.99
N ARG A 170 15.45 -4.78 5.35
CA ARG A 170 16.29 -5.86 4.85
C ARG A 170 16.85 -6.74 5.96
N GLY A 171 17.07 -7.99 5.58
CA GLY A 171 17.58 -9.04 6.46
C GLY A 171 18.55 -9.97 5.76
N ARG A 172 18.66 -11.22 6.24
CA ARG A 172 19.72 -12.16 5.83
C ARG A 172 19.72 -12.39 4.30
N ALA A 173 20.71 -11.82 3.62
CA ALA A 173 21.09 -12.23 2.26
C ALA A 173 21.59 -13.69 2.29
N GLN A 174 21.60 -14.39 1.15
CA GLN A 174 22.09 -15.79 1.07
C GLN A 174 23.52 -15.98 1.60
N THR A 175 24.31 -14.91 1.62
CA THR A 175 25.60 -14.81 2.29
C THR A 175 25.36 -14.31 3.70
N ASP A 176 25.98 -14.86 4.75
CA ASP A 176 25.85 -14.41 6.14
C ASP A 176 26.18 -12.93 6.43
N LYS A 177 26.38 -12.11 5.38
CA LYS A 177 26.40 -10.66 5.42
C LYS A 177 25.02 -10.12 5.77
N ILE A 178 24.96 -9.53 6.95
CA ILE A 178 23.92 -8.59 7.34
C ILE A 178 24.00 -7.38 6.40
N VAL A 179 22.85 -6.95 5.89
CA VAL A 179 22.72 -5.73 5.07
C VAL A 179 21.84 -4.73 5.81
N SER A 180 22.15 -3.44 5.69
CA SER A 180 21.35 -2.36 6.28
C SER A 180 20.00 -2.23 5.58
N ASP A 181 19.06 -1.46 6.09
CA ASP A 181 17.85 -1.11 5.34
C ASP A 181 18.17 -0.13 4.19
N ILE A 182 17.18 0.25 3.39
CA ILE A 182 17.32 1.31 2.37
C ILE A 182 16.12 2.24 2.47
N LEU A 183 16.38 3.54 2.49
CA LEU A 183 15.40 4.56 2.12
C LEU A 183 15.61 4.92 0.64
N PHE A 184 14.55 4.88 -0.15
CA PHE A 184 14.56 5.28 -1.55
C PHE A 184 13.82 6.60 -1.71
N GLU A 185 14.48 7.58 -2.31
CA GLU A 185 13.88 8.81 -2.81
C GLU A 185 13.39 8.57 -4.24
N LYS A 186 12.11 8.83 -4.53
CA LYS A 186 11.58 8.74 -5.88
C LYS A 186 11.86 10.05 -6.61
N ARG A 187 12.41 9.95 -7.82
CA ARG A 187 12.67 11.09 -8.71
C ARG A 187 12.48 10.67 -10.14
N ASP A 188 11.68 11.40 -10.89
CA ASP A 188 11.40 11.13 -12.30
C ASP A 188 10.97 9.67 -12.56
N ASN A 189 10.14 9.12 -11.65
CA ASN A 189 9.76 7.71 -11.64
C ASN A 189 10.96 6.74 -11.54
N ILE A 190 11.97 7.07 -10.75
CA ILE A 190 13.05 6.15 -10.41
C ILE A 190 13.29 6.22 -8.91
N TYR A 191 13.31 5.07 -8.24
CA TYR A 191 13.62 4.96 -6.82
C TYR A 191 15.14 4.93 -6.62
N PHE A 192 15.71 6.03 -6.15
CA PHE A 192 17.12 6.16 -5.86
C PHE A 192 17.42 5.83 -4.40
N PRO A 193 18.28 4.83 -4.13
CA PRO A 193 18.67 4.51 -2.75
C PRO A 193 19.50 5.65 -2.16
N ILE A 194 19.09 6.15 -1.00
CA ILE A 194 19.90 7.06 -0.18
C ILE A 194 20.96 6.22 0.53
N MET A 195 22.23 6.44 0.15
CA MET A 195 23.36 5.63 0.61
C MET A 195 24.09 6.21 1.82
N GLU A 196 23.74 7.44 2.21
CA GLU A 196 24.32 8.11 3.38
C GLU A 196 23.77 7.53 4.68
N GLU A 197 24.54 7.64 5.76
CA GLU A 197 24.07 7.20 7.08
C GLU A 197 22.98 8.15 7.59
N ARG A 198 21.71 7.74 7.40
CA ARG A 198 20.52 8.49 7.79
C ARG A 198 19.99 8.11 9.18
N GLY A 199 20.84 7.58 10.05
CA GLY A 199 20.41 7.02 11.34
C GLY A 199 19.54 5.76 11.22
N LEU A 200 19.50 5.17 10.03
CA LEU A 200 18.88 3.87 9.80
C LEU A 200 19.70 2.76 10.48
N PRO A 201 19.06 1.67 10.92
CA PRO A 201 19.74 0.59 11.61
C PRO A 201 20.88 0.01 10.76
N VAL A 202 22.12 0.14 11.25
CA VAL A 202 23.30 -0.42 10.57
C VAL A 202 23.39 -1.89 10.88
N GLY A 203 22.82 -2.67 9.97
CA GLY A 203 22.76 -4.11 10.09
C GLY A 203 21.75 -4.58 11.12
N GLY A 204 20.96 -5.55 10.70
CA GLY A 204 19.96 -6.24 11.49
C GLY A 204 19.30 -7.31 10.62
N ARG A 205 18.43 -8.12 11.18
CA ARG A 205 17.58 -9.01 10.38
C ARG A 205 16.17 -8.46 10.41
N HIS A 206 15.96 -7.36 9.69
CA HIS A 206 14.64 -6.76 9.63
C HIS A 206 13.75 -7.58 8.71
N GLN A 207 12.61 -8.01 9.23
CA GLN A 207 11.66 -8.85 8.47
C GLN A 207 10.37 -8.12 8.16
N PHE A 208 10.07 -7.04 8.88
CA PHE A 208 8.83 -6.29 8.72
C PHE A 208 9.03 -4.84 9.12
N VAL A 209 8.27 -3.96 8.48
CA VAL A 209 8.17 -2.54 8.81
C VAL A 209 6.72 -2.09 8.72
N THR A 210 6.30 -1.22 9.63
CA THR A 210 5.10 -0.40 9.50
C THR A 210 5.47 1.06 9.72
N CYS A 211 4.80 1.99 9.05
CA CYS A 211 5.09 3.41 9.07
C CYS A 211 3.88 4.22 9.53
N GLY A 212 4.13 5.38 10.14
CA GLY A 212 3.12 6.22 10.76
C GLY A 212 3.79 7.33 11.58
N ASP A 213 3.15 8.48 11.76
CA ASP A 213 3.67 9.53 12.64
C ASP A 213 3.22 9.25 14.09
N PHE A 214 4.09 8.65 14.91
CA PHE A 214 3.70 8.19 16.27
C PHE A 214 3.71 9.33 17.29
N ASN A 215 4.46 10.40 17.05
CA ASN A 215 4.57 11.55 17.96
C ASN A 215 3.76 12.78 17.48
N ASN A 216 3.10 12.66 16.32
CA ASN A 216 2.33 13.67 15.61
C ASN A 216 3.15 14.93 15.25
N ASP A 217 4.47 14.81 15.08
CA ASP A 217 5.34 15.97 14.80
C ASP A 217 5.29 16.46 13.34
N GLY A 218 4.54 15.76 12.49
CA GLY A 218 4.38 16.05 11.08
C GLY A 218 5.25 15.17 10.18
N HIS A 219 6.09 14.28 10.73
CA HIS A 219 6.99 13.43 9.98
C HIS A 219 6.71 11.94 10.21
N GLU A 220 6.83 11.15 9.14
CA GLU A 220 6.52 9.74 9.23
C GLU A 220 7.65 8.95 9.90
N ASP A 221 7.32 8.21 10.96
CA ASP A 221 8.24 7.35 11.68
C ASP A 221 8.13 5.89 11.19
N LEU A 222 9.03 5.04 11.68
CA LEU A 222 9.10 3.63 11.31
C LEU A 222 9.15 2.75 12.56
N TYR A 223 8.32 1.70 12.59
CA TYR A 223 8.51 0.56 13.47
C TYR A 223 9.05 -0.62 12.68
N VAL A 224 10.22 -1.12 13.07
CA VAL A 224 10.97 -2.16 12.35
C VAL A 224 11.18 -3.36 13.25
N SER A 225 10.68 -4.51 12.82
CA SER A 225 10.84 -5.76 13.57
C SER A 225 12.21 -6.39 13.34
N VAL A 226 12.84 -6.92 14.40
CA VAL A 226 14.16 -7.53 14.36
C VAL A 226 14.06 -9.02 14.68
N VAL A 227 14.64 -9.86 13.79
CA VAL A 227 14.69 -11.31 13.98
C VAL A 227 16.05 -11.77 14.47
N THR A 228 16.06 -12.75 15.37
CA THR A 228 17.32 -13.29 15.90
C THR A 228 17.69 -14.62 15.27
N LEU A 229 18.96 -15.00 15.40
CA LEU A 229 19.40 -16.33 15.00
C LEU A 229 18.83 -17.36 15.97
N PHE A 230 18.55 -18.57 15.47
CA PHE A 230 18.23 -19.70 16.34
C PHE A 230 19.31 -19.81 17.42
N SER A 231 18.89 -19.74 18.70
CA SER A 231 19.74 -19.78 19.90
C SER A 231 20.45 -18.48 20.32
N ALA A 232 20.26 -17.36 19.62
CA ALA A 232 20.72 -16.04 20.08
C ALA A 232 19.67 -15.38 21.01
N PRO A 233 20.08 -14.53 21.97
CA PRO A 233 19.12 -13.75 22.75
C PRO A 233 18.31 -12.81 21.83
N ARG A 234 17.03 -12.62 22.18
CA ARG A 234 16.13 -11.68 21.51
C ARG A 234 16.78 -10.29 21.42
N VAL A 235 16.62 -9.63 20.27
CA VAL A 235 16.98 -8.24 20.04
C VAL A 235 15.68 -7.43 19.99
N PRO A 236 15.59 -6.27 20.66
CA PRO A 236 14.44 -5.40 20.57
C PRO A 236 14.10 -4.99 19.14
N ASP A 237 12.81 -4.88 18.87
CA ASP A 237 12.32 -4.15 17.70
C ASP A 237 12.64 -2.65 17.85
N LEU A 238 12.65 -1.94 16.73
CA LEU A 238 13.11 -0.55 16.65
C LEU A 238 11.94 0.38 16.34
N LEU A 239 11.72 1.39 17.18
CA LEU A 239 10.96 2.58 16.81
C LEU A 239 11.96 3.67 16.41
N LEU A 240 11.88 4.08 15.15
CA LEU A 240 12.73 5.09 14.53
C LEU A 240 11.90 6.34 14.31
N LEU A 241 12.18 7.39 15.08
CA LEU A 241 11.52 8.68 14.91
C LEU A 241 12.22 9.47 13.81
N SER A 242 11.46 10.01 12.88
CA SER A 242 11.98 10.91 11.85
C SER A 242 12.38 12.25 12.46
N ARG A 243 13.37 12.91 11.86
CA ARG A 243 13.74 14.30 12.19
C ARG A 243 13.26 15.30 11.13
N GLY A 244 12.54 14.82 10.11
CA GLY A 244 12.05 15.64 9.00
C GLY A 244 13.08 16.03 7.95
N ASP A 245 14.35 15.65 8.11
CA ASP A 245 15.44 15.87 7.15
C ASP A 245 15.87 14.56 6.45
N GLY A 246 15.00 13.55 6.49
CA GLY A 246 15.28 12.20 6.03
C GLY A 246 16.26 11.43 6.92
N THR A 247 16.57 11.92 8.12
CA THR A 247 17.30 11.17 9.15
C THR A 247 16.39 10.68 10.25
N PHE A 248 16.77 9.56 10.87
CA PHE A 248 16.01 8.89 11.91
C PHE A 248 16.81 8.76 13.20
N VAL A 249 16.12 8.78 14.33
CA VAL A 249 16.69 8.46 15.64
C VAL A 249 15.97 7.25 16.23
N SER A 250 16.74 6.21 16.55
CA SER A 250 16.20 5.10 17.33
C SER A 250 15.89 5.58 18.75
N THR A 251 14.67 5.34 19.20
CA THR A 251 14.27 5.67 20.57
C THR A 251 14.69 4.54 21.51
N PRO A 252 15.64 4.77 22.45
CA PRO A 252 16.00 3.76 23.43
C PRO A 252 14.82 3.48 24.36
N GLY A 253 14.52 2.20 24.62
CA GLY A 253 13.49 1.82 25.58
C GLY A 253 12.10 1.55 25.01
N THR A 254 11.90 1.64 23.69
CA THR A 254 10.68 1.16 23.01
C THR A 254 10.76 -0.32 22.67
N ASP A 255 11.49 -1.10 23.47
CA ASP A 255 11.34 -2.55 23.42
C ASP A 255 9.96 -2.87 24.03
N LEU A 256 8.92 -2.71 23.20
CA LEU A 256 7.52 -2.93 23.58
C LEU A 256 7.33 -4.38 24.06
N ASP A 257 8.19 -5.27 23.59
CA ASP A 257 8.18 -6.71 23.75
C ASP A 257 9.12 -7.24 24.87
N GLN A 258 9.49 -6.40 25.86
CA GLN A 258 10.37 -6.79 27.00
C GLN A 258 9.90 -8.02 27.78
N ASN A 259 8.60 -8.35 27.71
CA ASN A 259 7.99 -9.48 28.41
C ASN A 259 7.84 -10.74 27.55
N LEU A 260 8.32 -10.73 26.30
CA LEU A 260 8.23 -11.89 25.43
C LEU A 260 9.28 -12.96 25.78
N PRO A 261 8.98 -14.25 25.55
CA PRO A 261 9.97 -15.31 25.69
C PRO A 261 11.23 -15.04 24.87
N SER A 262 12.40 -15.48 25.34
CA SER A 262 13.67 -15.32 24.59
C SER A 262 13.69 -16.05 23.23
N THR A 263 12.76 -16.98 23.01
CA THR A 263 12.55 -17.70 21.74
C THR A 263 11.56 -16.99 20.79
N SER A 264 11.04 -15.85 21.23
CA SER A 264 10.13 -14.99 20.49
C SER A 264 10.92 -13.92 19.77
N ASP A 265 10.63 -13.70 18.48
CA ASP A 265 11.24 -12.66 17.68
C ASP A 265 10.24 -12.02 16.71
N GLY A 266 10.52 -10.78 16.31
CA GLY A 266 9.61 -9.93 15.54
C GLY A 266 9.22 -10.56 14.21
N ASN A 267 7.97 -10.36 13.75
CA ASN A 267 7.49 -10.99 12.51
C ASN A 267 6.53 -10.08 11.75
N ASN A 268 5.51 -9.54 12.40
CA ASN A 268 4.60 -8.57 11.79
C ASN A 268 4.18 -7.52 12.80
N ALA A 269 3.86 -6.32 12.32
CA ALA A 269 3.24 -5.27 13.11
C ALA A 269 2.21 -4.52 12.26
N MET A 270 1.27 -3.84 12.89
CA MET A 270 0.35 -2.95 12.21
C MET A 270 0.14 -1.71 13.08
N THR A 271 0.35 -0.54 12.49
CA THR A 271 0.00 0.73 13.13
C THR A 271 -1.40 1.17 12.74
N PHE A 272 -2.17 1.64 13.72
CA PHE A 272 -3.51 2.20 13.56
C PHE A 272 -3.93 2.91 14.83
N ASP A 273 -4.85 3.86 14.73
CA ASP A 273 -5.45 4.52 15.89
C ASP A 273 -6.70 3.73 16.30
N TYR A 274 -6.60 2.92 17.37
CA TYR A 274 -7.68 1.98 17.74
C TYR A 274 -8.87 2.64 18.42
N ASN A 275 -8.61 3.70 19.20
CA ASN A 275 -9.58 4.38 20.05
C ASN A 275 -10.03 5.72 19.44
N LEU A 276 -9.45 6.10 18.30
CA LEU A 276 -9.69 7.31 17.53
C LEU A 276 -9.32 8.59 18.32
N ASP A 277 -8.27 8.52 19.14
CA ASP A 277 -7.80 9.63 19.99
C ASP A 277 -6.76 10.55 19.33
N GLY A 278 -6.34 10.22 18.11
CA GLY A 278 -5.35 10.94 17.32
C GLY A 278 -3.93 10.44 17.46
N LYS A 279 -3.70 9.36 18.22
CA LYS A 279 -2.37 8.76 18.39
C LYS A 279 -2.35 7.40 17.71
N LEU A 280 -1.25 7.13 17.03
CA LEU A 280 -1.04 5.83 16.43
C LEU A 280 -0.62 4.81 17.47
N ASP A 281 -1.36 3.71 17.55
CA ASP A 281 -1.09 2.54 18.37
C ASP A 281 -0.47 1.43 17.54
N LEU A 282 -0.03 0.36 18.22
CA LEU A 282 0.71 -0.70 17.57
C LEU A 282 0.24 -2.08 18.01
N LEU A 283 -0.14 -2.91 17.04
CA LEU A 283 -0.32 -4.34 17.23
C LEU A 283 0.93 -5.07 16.74
N VAL A 284 1.58 -5.82 17.62
CA VAL A 284 2.78 -6.61 17.31
C VAL A 284 2.45 -8.10 17.39
N GLY A 285 2.76 -8.81 16.32
CA GLY A 285 2.58 -10.25 16.21
C GLY A 285 3.93 -10.96 16.15
N PRO A 286 4.58 -11.25 17.29
CA PRO A 286 5.85 -11.94 17.31
C PRO A 286 5.68 -13.43 16.97
N LYS A 287 6.77 -14.07 16.55
CA LYS A 287 6.80 -15.51 16.33
C LYS A 287 6.85 -16.25 17.67
N ASN A 288 6.14 -17.38 17.78
CA ASN A 288 6.14 -18.26 18.96
C ASN A 288 5.66 -17.61 20.28
N ALA A 289 4.92 -16.50 20.21
CA ALA A 289 4.28 -15.88 21.37
C ALA A 289 2.91 -15.30 21.00
N SER A 290 2.15 -14.88 22.02
CA SER A 290 0.88 -14.18 21.81
C SER A 290 1.12 -12.81 21.18
N TRP A 291 0.12 -12.32 20.44
CA TRP A 291 0.13 -10.95 19.94
C TRP A 291 -0.05 -9.98 21.09
N SER A 292 0.65 -8.85 20.99
CA SER A 292 0.61 -7.77 21.97
C SER A 292 0.07 -6.51 21.32
N PHE A 293 -0.81 -5.81 22.04
CA PHE A 293 -1.34 -4.52 21.64
C PHE A 293 -0.74 -3.44 22.53
N TYR A 294 -0.24 -2.36 21.94
CA TYR A 294 0.42 -1.25 22.61
C TYR A 294 -0.31 0.04 22.30
N GLU A 295 -0.90 0.62 23.35
CA GLU A 295 -1.52 1.94 23.29
C GLU A 295 -0.45 3.04 23.37
N ASN A 296 -0.55 4.06 22.53
CA ASN A 296 0.37 5.17 22.52
C ASN A 296 -0.01 6.23 23.55
N THR A 297 0.81 6.33 24.59
CA THR A 297 0.58 7.26 25.71
C THR A 297 1.33 8.58 25.58
N MET A 298 1.95 8.88 24.43
CA MET A 298 2.66 10.15 24.25
C MET A 298 1.70 11.33 24.47
N PRO A 299 2.16 12.42 25.11
CA PRO A 299 1.31 13.58 25.39
C PRO A 299 1.04 14.36 24.09
N MET A 300 -0.21 14.77 23.89
CA MET A 300 -0.55 15.73 22.84
C MET A 300 -0.07 17.13 23.25
N THR A 301 0.67 17.79 22.36
CA THR A 301 1.12 19.17 22.53
C THR A 301 0.53 20.07 21.45
N GLU A 302 0.83 21.36 21.48
CA GLU A 302 0.47 22.29 20.40
C GLU A 302 1.14 21.95 19.05
N ASN A 303 2.21 21.15 19.09
CA ASN A 303 2.96 20.67 17.91
C ASN A 303 2.67 19.19 17.62
N SER A 304 1.56 18.65 18.13
CA SER A 304 1.17 17.25 17.94
C SER A 304 -0.22 17.15 17.32
N ASN A 305 -0.55 18.08 16.40
CA ASN A 305 -1.86 18.06 15.75
C ASN A 305 -2.00 16.84 14.84
N TYR A 306 -3.22 16.40 14.60
CA TYR A 306 -3.47 15.23 13.75
C TYR A 306 -4.72 15.40 12.87
N LEU A 307 -4.87 14.52 11.90
CA LEU A 307 -6.07 14.34 11.10
C LEU A 307 -6.34 12.84 10.93
N LEU A 308 -7.54 12.41 11.31
CA LEU A 308 -8.03 11.08 10.95
C LEU A 308 -8.96 11.21 9.74
N LEU A 309 -8.64 10.53 8.65
CA LEU A 309 -9.45 10.54 7.43
C LEU A 309 -9.97 9.15 7.13
N ARG A 310 -11.27 8.93 7.32
CA ARG A 310 -11.97 7.73 6.88
C ARG A 310 -12.37 7.87 5.41
N VAL A 311 -11.71 7.10 4.55
CA VAL A 311 -11.94 7.08 3.11
C VAL A 311 -12.97 6.03 2.75
N GLY A 312 -14.21 6.47 2.51
CA GLY A 312 -15.30 5.60 2.06
C GLY A 312 -15.37 5.48 0.54
N PHE A 313 -16.31 4.65 0.08
CA PHE A 313 -16.72 4.63 -1.32
C PHE A 313 -17.21 6.02 -1.75
N PRO A 314 -16.81 6.52 -2.93
CA PRO A 314 -17.32 7.79 -3.43
C PRO A 314 -18.83 7.67 -3.68
N ARG A 315 -19.61 8.70 -3.31
CA ARG A 315 -21.05 8.70 -3.54
C ARG A 315 -21.35 8.66 -5.04
N ALA A 316 -22.30 7.81 -5.42
CA ALA A 316 -22.86 7.82 -6.77
C ALA A 316 -23.43 9.21 -7.07
N SER A 317 -22.90 9.85 -8.10
CA SER A 317 -23.40 11.11 -8.64
C SER A 317 -24.40 10.82 -9.76
N THR A 318 -25.37 11.71 -9.98
CA THR A 318 -26.26 11.66 -11.16
C THR A 318 -25.48 11.67 -12.49
N TYR A 319 -24.22 12.12 -12.48
CA TYR A 319 -23.31 12.08 -13.62
C TYR A 319 -22.54 10.74 -13.75
N PHE A 320 -22.47 9.93 -12.68
CA PHE A 320 -21.71 8.67 -12.63
C PHE A 320 -22.49 7.53 -11.95
N PRO A 321 -23.66 7.13 -12.49
CA PRO A 321 -24.57 6.21 -11.81
C PRO A 321 -24.15 4.73 -11.77
N SER A 322 -22.98 4.35 -12.31
CA SER A 322 -22.62 2.94 -12.54
C SER A 322 -21.23 2.53 -12.07
N VAL A 323 -20.49 3.41 -11.41
CA VAL A 323 -19.07 3.21 -11.21
C VAL A 323 -18.78 2.80 -9.77
N LYS A 324 -18.60 1.48 -9.56
CA LYS A 324 -18.06 0.97 -8.30
C LYS A 324 -16.60 1.41 -8.22
N ARG A 325 -16.22 2.10 -7.15
CA ARG A 325 -14.84 2.55 -6.91
C ARG A 325 -14.46 2.12 -5.52
N ASN A 326 -13.50 1.21 -5.43
CA ASN A 326 -13.03 0.75 -4.15
C ASN A 326 -12.09 1.80 -3.55
N PRO A 327 -12.25 2.19 -2.28
CA PRO A 327 -11.31 3.10 -1.63
C PRO A 327 -9.93 2.46 -1.40
N LEU A 328 -9.83 1.13 -1.34
CA LEU A 328 -8.56 0.44 -1.17
C LEU A 328 -7.60 0.81 -2.30
N ASN A 329 -6.37 1.16 -1.91
CA ASN A 329 -5.27 1.69 -2.72
C ASN A 329 -5.43 3.11 -3.26
N ALA A 330 -6.49 3.85 -2.90
CA ALA A 330 -6.58 5.27 -3.20
C ALA A 330 -5.41 6.05 -2.56
N LEU A 331 -4.87 7.02 -3.28
CA LEU A 331 -3.82 7.92 -2.78
C LEU A 331 -4.47 9.17 -2.20
N VAL A 332 -4.11 9.53 -0.98
CA VAL A 332 -4.61 10.71 -0.28
C VAL A 332 -3.50 11.70 -0.10
N LYS A 333 -3.75 12.94 -0.52
CA LYS A 333 -2.92 14.11 -0.27
C LYS A 333 -3.63 15.04 0.71
N VAL A 334 -2.93 15.46 1.75
CA VAL A 334 -3.37 16.48 2.70
C VAL A 334 -2.39 17.64 2.62
N ILE A 335 -2.90 18.87 2.44
CA ILE A 335 -2.07 20.08 2.54
C ILE A 335 -2.37 20.75 3.86
N CYS A 336 -1.33 20.92 4.68
CA CYS A 336 -1.38 21.61 5.97
C CYS A 336 -0.22 22.61 6.09
N ASP A 337 -0.55 23.90 6.18
CA ASP A 337 0.40 25.02 6.21
C ASP A 337 1.44 25.02 5.07
N GLY A 338 1.00 24.53 3.90
CA GLY A 338 1.82 24.41 2.69
C GLY A 338 2.68 23.15 2.64
N VAL A 339 2.70 22.34 3.70
CA VAL A 339 3.32 21.02 3.73
C VAL A 339 2.35 20.01 3.11
N ILE A 340 2.88 19.13 2.27
CA ILE A 340 2.16 18.01 1.67
C ILE A 340 2.36 16.79 2.57
N HIS A 341 1.28 16.08 2.89
CA HIS A 341 1.33 14.78 3.53
C HIS A 341 0.58 13.77 2.66
N MET A 342 1.22 12.65 2.36
CA MET A 342 0.68 11.63 1.46
C MET A 342 0.50 10.29 2.17
N ARG A 343 -0.64 9.64 1.94
CA ARG A 343 -0.91 8.28 2.44
C ARG A 343 -1.74 7.48 1.45
N ARG A 344 -1.44 6.20 1.33
CA ARG A 344 -2.28 5.25 0.57
C ARG A 344 -3.29 4.57 1.50
N VAL A 345 -4.52 4.43 1.02
CA VAL A 345 -5.57 3.65 1.70
C VAL A 345 -5.25 2.16 1.66
N ALA A 346 -4.53 1.70 2.67
CA ALA A 346 -4.20 0.30 2.91
C ALA A 346 -3.55 0.17 4.29
N ALA A 347 -3.35 -1.06 4.77
CA ALA A 347 -2.50 -1.26 5.93
C ALA A 347 -1.06 -0.80 5.64
N PRO A 348 -0.42 -0.04 6.54
CA PRO A 348 1.00 0.26 6.42
C PRO A 348 1.82 -1.04 6.55
N GLY A 349 2.83 -1.25 5.70
CA GLY A 349 3.69 -2.46 5.73
C GLY A 349 3.13 -3.69 4.99
N GLN A 350 2.81 -3.60 3.69
CA GLN A 350 1.98 -4.58 2.95
C GLN A 350 2.68 -5.86 2.47
N SER A 351 3.78 -6.26 3.10
CA SER A 351 4.77 -7.14 2.44
C SER A 351 4.41 -8.63 2.41
N HIS A 352 3.40 -9.04 3.18
CA HIS A 352 2.94 -10.41 3.30
C HIS A 352 1.46 -10.56 3.00
N SER A 353 0.65 -9.64 3.52
CA SER A 353 -0.78 -9.59 3.26
C SER A 353 -1.24 -8.15 3.31
N GLN A 354 -2.26 -7.82 2.54
CA GLN A 354 -2.91 -6.51 2.61
C GLN A 354 -4.21 -6.60 3.40
N SER A 355 -4.30 -5.85 4.50
CA SER A 355 -5.56 -5.65 5.23
C SER A 355 -6.30 -4.44 4.66
N TYR A 356 -7.63 -4.49 4.69
CA TYR A 356 -8.45 -3.31 4.42
C TYR A 356 -8.37 -2.36 5.62
N TYR A 357 -7.73 -1.22 5.44
CA TYR A 357 -7.60 -0.16 6.43
C TYR A 357 -7.92 1.17 5.75
N ASP A 358 -9.05 1.76 6.12
CA ASP A 358 -9.62 2.93 5.45
C ASP A 358 -9.63 4.19 6.30
N THR A 359 -9.13 4.13 7.52
CA THR A 359 -9.01 5.29 8.41
C THR A 359 -7.55 5.71 8.49
N LEU A 360 -7.16 6.64 7.63
CA LEU A 360 -5.78 7.13 7.57
C LEU A 360 -5.51 8.11 8.70
N HIS A 361 -4.32 8.00 9.30
CA HIS A 361 -3.80 8.97 10.24
C HIS A 361 -2.74 9.83 9.55
N PHE A 362 -2.83 11.13 9.79
CA PHE A 362 -1.82 12.11 9.44
C PHE A 362 -1.45 12.87 10.72
N GLY A 363 -0.21 12.78 11.16
CA GLY A 363 0.32 13.77 12.09
C GLY A 363 0.67 15.04 11.32
N LEU A 364 0.34 16.18 11.92
CA LEU A 364 0.34 17.49 11.27
C LEU A 364 1.26 18.49 11.98
N GLY A 365 2.00 18.06 13.00
CA GLY A 365 2.89 18.93 13.76
C GLY A 365 2.16 20.12 14.37
N SER A 366 2.66 21.33 14.12
CA SER A 366 2.03 22.58 14.56
C SER A 366 0.85 23.03 13.72
N CYS A 367 0.53 22.34 12.61
CA CYS A 367 -0.52 22.78 11.71
C CYS A 367 -1.90 22.56 12.33
N SER A 368 -2.63 23.66 12.52
CA SER A 368 -3.98 23.66 13.10
C SER A 368 -5.08 23.75 12.05
N ASN A 369 -4.73 24.03 10.79
CA ASN A 369 -5.67 24.30 9.72
C ASN A 369 -5.29 23.61 8.41
N VAL A 370 -5.88 22.44 8.17
CA VAL A 370 -5.79 21.73 6.88
C VAL A 370 -6.47 22.55 5.78
N GLN A 371 -5.71 22.90 4.73
CA GLN A 371 -6.18 23.69 3.60
C GLN A 371 -6.84 22.84 2.51
N GLU A 372 -6.33 21.63 2.28
CA GLU A 372 -6.80 20.73 1.20
C GLU A 372 -6.73 19.27 1.63
N ILE A 373 -7.75 18.50 1.25
CA ILE A 373 -7.74 17.04 1.24
C ILE A 373 -8.12 16.60 -0.17
N GLU A 374 -7.22 15.88 -0.83
CA GLU A 374 -7.41 15.29 -2.14
C GLU A 374 -7.35 13.76 -2.02
N VAL A 375 -8.32 13.08 -2.62
CA VAL A 375 -8.39 11.61 -2.67
C VAL A 375 -8.45 11.17 -4.13
N LYS A 376 -7.39 10.51 -4.59
CA LYS A 376 -7.27 9.93 -5.93
C LYS A 376 -7.54 8.43 -5.85
N TYR A 377 -8.73 8.01 -6.27
CA TYR A 377 -9.15 6.61 -6.30
C TYR A 377 -8.50 5.85 -7.46
N THR A 378 -8.44 4.52 -7.35
CA THR A 378 -8.06 3.64 -8.46
C THR A 378 -8.89 4.00 -9.71
N ARG A 379 -8.22 4.09 -10.86
CA ARG A 379 -8.76 4.61 -12.13
C ARG A 379 -8.93 6.14 -12.24
N GLY A 380 -8.22 6.90 -11.40
CA GLY A 380 -7.95 8.34 -11.60
C GLY A 380 -9.07 9.29 -11.23
N VAL A 381 -10.13 8.83 -10.56
CA VAL A 381 -11.16 9.74 -10.02
C VAL A 381 -10.54 10.48 -8.85
N THR A 382 -10.49 11.80 -8.96
CA THR A 382 -9.94 12.66 -7.91
C THR A 382 -11.06 13.45 -7.27
N VAL A 383 -11.14 13.41 -5.94
CA VAL A 383 -12.07 14.19 -5.14
C VAL A 383 -11.28 15.14 -4.27
N VAL A 384 -11.54 16.44 -4.39
CA VAL A 384 -10.81 17.47 -3.64
C VAL A 384 -11.77 18.27 -2.76
N ARG A 385 -11.38 18.47 -1.49
CA ARG A 385 -12.00 19.41 -0.56
C ARG A 385 -10.99 20.46 -0.16
N ARG A 386 -11.36 21.74 -0.31
CA ARG A 386 -10.56 22.90 0.11
C ARG A 386 -11.30 23.70 1.16
N GLY A 387 -10.56 24.39 2.03
CA GLY A 387 -11.13 25.34 2.99
C GLY A 387 -10.36 25.41 4.29
N ASN A 388 -11.02 25.90 5.35
CA ASN A 388 -10.54 25.75 6.71
C ASN A 388 -11.20 24.51 7.31
N LEU A 389 -10.49 23.38 7.23
CA LEU A 389 -11.01 22.10 7.69
C LEU A 389 -10.69 21.90 9.18
N GLY A 390 -9.57 22.46 9.66
CA GLY A 390 -9.10 22.32 11.03
C GLY A 390 -8.48 20.95 11.32
N ALA A 391 -7.53 20.92 12.24
CA ALA A 391 -6.90 19.69 12.74
C ALA A 391 -7.66 19.08 13.95
N ASN A 392 -7.11 17.99 14.49
CA ASN A 392 -7.54 17.24 15.68
C ASN A 392 -8.96 16.72 15.61
N ARG A 393 -9.29 16.09 14.48
CA ARG A 393 -10.64 15.60 14.21
C ARG A 393 -10.67 14.50 13.18
N ILE A 394 -11.81 13.83 13.14
CA ILE A 394 -12.13 12.79 12.17
C ILE A 394 -12.93 13.39 11.01
N PHE A 395 -12.50 13.11 9.78
CA PHE A 395 -13.23 13.38 8.56
C PHE A 395 -13.64 12.10 7.87
N GLU A 396 -14.86 12.07 7.32
CA GLU A 396 -15.33 10.93 6.53
C GLU A 396 -15.66 11.37 5.11
N THR A 397 -14.99 10.77 4.12
CA THR A 397 -15.18 11.16 2.71
C THR A 397 -16.57 10.76 2.18
N GLY A 398 -17.16 9.68 2.71
CA GLY A 398 -18.48 9.20 2.31
C GLY A 398 -19.66 10.05 2.82
N LEU A 399 -19.46 10.89 3.84
CA LEU A 399 -20.50 11.73 4.44
C LEU A 399 -20.41 13.21 4.08
N TYR A 400 -19.20 13.73 3.82
CA TYR A 400 -18.93 15.17 3.72
C TYR A 400 -18.49 15.67 2.33
N PHE A 401 -18.57 14.83 1.30
CA PHE A 401 -18.41 15.26 -0.10
C PHE A 401 -19.73 15.16 -0.86
N PRO A 402 -20.78 15.95 -0.49
CA PRO A 402 -21.87 16.14 -1.42
C PRO A 402 -21.35 16.99 -2.58
N CYS A 403 -21.04 16.35 -3.71
CA CYS A 403 -20.80 17.03 -4.98
C CYS A 403 -22.08 17.75 -5.42
N PHE A 404 -22.36 18.93 -4.87
CA PHE A 404 -23.32 19.85 -5.46
C PHE A 404 -22.55 20.86 -6.30
N PRO A 405 -22.77 20.94 -7.62
CA PRO A 405 -22.35 22.09 -8.38
C PRO A 405 -23.14 23.29 -7.84
N ASN A 406 -22.55 24.04 -6.91
CA ASN A 406 -23.08 25.36 -6.59
C ASN A 406 -22.82 26.24 -7.82
N LYS A 407 -23.77 27.11 -8.18
CA LYS A 407 -23.68 28.06 -9.31
C LYS A 407 -22.46 29.00 -9.26
N ALA A 408 -21.65 28.91 -8.20
CA ALA A 408 -20.47 29.71 -7.94
C ALA A 408 -19.13 28.94 -8.01
N GLY A 409 -19.11 27.64 -8.36
CA GLY A 409 -17.88 26.88 -8.67
C GLY A 409 -16.81 26.85 -7.56
N ARG A 410 -17.21 26.73 -6.28
CA ARG A 410 -16.29 27.01 -5.15
C ARG A 410 -16.09 25.92 -4.09
N ASP A 411 -16.66 24.72 -4.22
CA ASP A 411 -16.62 23.76 -3.11
C ASP A 411 -16.10 22.35 -3.41
N CYS A 412 -16.06 21.91 -4.68
CA CYS A 412 -15.50 20.61 -5.10
C CYS A 412 -15.05 20.70 -6.57
N ASP A 413 -13.75 20.56 -6.84
CA ASP A 413 -13.25 20.34 -8.20
C ASP A 413 -13.04 18.83 -8.38
N VAL A 414 -13.94 18.18 -9.12
CA VAL A 414 -13.72 16.79 -9.56
C VAL A 414 -12.97 16.86 -10.87
N HIS A 415 -11.66 16.61 -10.82
CA HIS A 415 -10.83 16.50 -12.02
C HIS A 415 -10.90 15.07 -12.55
N ILE A 416 -11.42 14.92 -13.76
CA ILE A 416 -11.33 13.69 -14.55
C ILE A 416 -10.25 13.94 -15.58
N ARG A 417 -9.19 13.13 -15.59
CA ARG A 417 -8.23 13.13 -16.71
C ARG A 417 -8.80 12.21 -17.81
N PRO A 418 -9.34 12.73 -18.93
CA PRO A 418 -9.72 11.87 -20.05
C PRO A 418 -8.46 11.30 -20.70
N CYS A 419 -8.48 10.03 -21.11
CA CYS A 419 -7.46 9.50 -22.00
C CYS A 419 -7.50 10.27 -23.33
N THR A 420 -6.38 10.87 -23.74
CA THR A 420 -6.26 11.56 -25.03
C THR A 420 -6.40 10.56 -26.17
N LEU A 421 -7.56 10.56 -26.84
CA LEU A 421 -7.71 9.98 -28.17
C LEU A 421 -6.96 10.87 -29.17
N SER A 422 -5.99 10.31 -29.90
CA SER A 422 -5.47 10.97 -31.10
C SER A 422 -6.60 11.18 -32.11
N ARG A 423 -6.88 12.44 -32.48
CA ARG A 423 -7.91 12.83 -33.44
C ARG A 423 -7.79 12.04 -34.75
N TRP A 424 -8.90 11.46 -35.18
CA TRP A 424 -9.21 11.24 -36.60
C TRP A 424 -10.20 12.33 -37.04
N GLU A 425 -9.98 12.88 -38.24
CA GLU A 425 -10.77 13.96 -38.83
C GLU A 425 -12.26 13.58 -38.95
N GLY A 426 -13.16 14.51 -38.63
CA GLY A 426 -14.54 14.46 -39.16
C GLY A 426 -15.73 14.54 -38.20
N VAL A 427 -15.61 14.99 -36.95
CA VAL A 427 -16.78 15.23 -36.09
C VAL A 427 -16.74 16.62 -35.45
N THR A 428 -17.76 17.43 -35.75
CA THR A 428 -18.01 18.75 -35.16
C THR A 428 -18.67 18.60 -33.78
N GLY A 429 -18.03 19.14 -32.75
CA GLY A 429 -18.55 19.19 -31.38
C GLY A 429 -17.78 20.23 -30.55
N ILE A 430 -18.50 20.93 -29.67
CA ILE A 430 -18.04 22.11 -28.91
C ILE A 430 -16.93 21.75 -27.94
N ALA A 431 -15.82 22.50 -27.98
CA ALA A 431 -14.67 22.34 -27.10
C ALA A 431 -14.85 23.16 -25.80
N TYR A 432 -14.42 22.58 -24.67
CA TYR A 432 -14.05 23.34 -23.47
C TYR A 432 -12.54 23.23 -23.31
N GLU A 433 -11.91 24.38 -23.04
CA GLU A 433 -10.48 24.51 -22.81
C GLU A 433 -10.16 24.06 -21.38
N VAL A 434 -9.29 23.07 -21.24
CA VAL A 434 -8.73 22.60 -19.96
C VAL A 434 -7.22 22.77 -20.09
N THR A 435 -6.67 23.72 -19.33
CA THR A 435 -5.23 23.97 -19.25
C THR A 435 -4.53 22.79 -18.60
N THR A 436 -3.45 22.31 -19.21
CA THR A 436 -2.55 21.28 -18.69
C THR A 436 -1.21 21.91 -18.29
N SER A 437 -0.63 21.42 -17.20
CA SER A 437 0.79 21.65 -16.87
C SER A 437 1.67 21.03 -17.98
N PRO A 438 2.83 21.61 -18.36
CA PRO A 438 3.41 21.41 -19.69
C PRO A 438 4.15 20.10 -19.97
N ASP A 439 4.46 19.25 -18.99
CA ASP A 439 5.50 18.21 -19.19
C ASP A 439 5.08 16.81 -18.72
N MET A 440 4.41 16.00 -19.57
CA MET A 440 4.40 14.52 -19.48
C MET A 440 4.10 13.84 -20.83
N PRO A 441 4.73 12.69 -21.16
CA PRO A 441 4.56 11.99 -22.44
C PRO A 441 3.26 11.16 -22.53
N PRO A 442 2.76 10.85 -23.74
CA PRO A 442 1.46 10.20 -23.95
C PRO A 442 1.43 8.69 -23.63
N ILE A 443 0.35 8.25 -22.98
CA ILE A 443 0.00 6.85 -22.67
C ILE A 443 -0.84 6.25 -23.83
N TYR A 444 -0.52 5.04 -24.28
CA TYR A 444 -1.26 4.32 -25.34
C TYR A 444 -2.30 3.33 -24.74
N CYS A 445 -3.57 3.44 -25.15
CA CYS A 445 -4.62 2.47 -24.82
C CYS A 445 -4.89 1.47 -25.98
N PRO A 446 -5.14 0.19 -25.71
CA PRO A 446 -5.58 -0.78 -26.71
C PRO A 446 -7.06 -0.59 -27.08
N MET A 447 -7.37 -0.59 -28.39
CA MET A 447 -8.74 -0.53 -28.90
C MET A 447 -9.45 -1.89 -28.77
N THR A 448 -10.49 -1.99 -27.95
CA THR A 448 -11.52 -3.04 -28.12
C THR A 448 -12.77 -2.42 -28.72
N GLY A 449 -12.94 -2.60 -30.02
CA GLY A 449 -14.12 -2.13 -30.75
C GLY A 449 -15.35 -2.98 -30.44
N ARG A 450 -16.49 -2.31 -30.27
CA ARG A 450 -17.79 -2.66 -30.87
C ARG A 450 -18.66 -1.40 -30.86
N GLN A 451 -18.92 -0.90 -32.07
CA GLN A 451 -19.83 0.23 -32.34
C GLN A 451 -21.28 -0.16 -32.03
N PHE A 452 -22.07 0.84 -31.63
CA PHE A 452 -23.54 0.87 -31.73
C PHE A 452 -23.97 1.36 -33.11
#